data_AF-A0A0M8TN61-F1
#
_entry.id   AF-A0A0M8TN61-F1
#
_cell.length_a   1.000
_cell.length_b   1.000
_cell.length_c   1.000
_cell.angle_alpha   90.00
_cell.angle_beta   90.00
_cell.angle_gamma   90.00
#
_symmetry.space_group_name_H-M   'P 1'
#
loop_
_entity.id
_entity.type
_entity.pdbx_description
1 polymer ?
#
loop_
_entity_poly.entity_id
_entity_poly.type
_entity_poly.pdbx_seq_one_letter_code
_entity_poly.pdbx_strand_id
1 'polypeptide(L)'
;MVNSEQGVSDGLGSPGNPGDLAKRLKAYEGRPSAVAGVGKDPVNAPMIRHWCEAMGDTNPAYEGPDAVAPPTMLQVWTMGGLSGHTGRAGAYDELLALLDEAGCTSVVATDCEQEYVRALRPGDEVTFDAVIESVSERKTTKLGTGYFVTTRMDVRVGERLAGTHRFRILKYAPAARKEKPPRPRPVVNRDNAGFWEGVRQHRLLIQRCTGCGTLRHPWLPGCNTCGSPDWDTVEASGEGTVYSYVVLHHPPFPAFSPPYAVALIELAEGVRMIGNVVGVPYDKVRIGRPVRLEFQSYDDELVLPVFRAEEEAA
;
A
#
# COMPACT_ATOMS: atom_id res chain seq x y z
N MET A 1 -42.42 48.25 15.97
CA MET A 1 -41.90 48.18 17.35
C MET A 1 -40.64 47.33 17.30
N VAL A 2 -39.50 47.93 17.67
CA VAL A 2 -38.32 47.29 18.32
C VAL A 2 -37.62 46.19 17.48
N ASN A 3 -36.33 46.18 17.13
CA ASN A 3 -35.13 46.89 17.56
C ASN A 3 -34.04 46.73 16.49
N SER A 4 -33.10 47.68 16.49
CA SER A 4 -31.77 47.56 15.90
C SER A 4 -30.90 46.63 16.76
N GLU A 5 -30.28 45.62 16.16
CA GLU A 5 -29.11 44.94 16.74
C GLU A 5 -28.04 44.78 15.66
N GLN A 6 -26.97 45.57 15.81
CA GLN A 6 -25.70 45.37 15.15
C GLN A 6 -25.01 44.19 15.84
N GLY A 7 -24.95 43.05 15.16
CA GLY A 7 -24.15 41.90 15.53
C GLY A 7 -22.84 41.90 14.77
N VAL A 8 -21.74 42.11 15.50
CA VAL A 8 -20.36 41.83 15.11
C VAL A 8 -20.25 40.35 14.72
N SER A 9 -19.79 40.06 13.51
CA SER A 9 -19.28 38.74 13.15
C SER A 9 -17.78 38.83 12.88
N ASP A 10 -17.03 38.43 13.90
CA ASP A 10 -15.59 38.22 13.84
C ASP A 10 -15.22 37.28 12.70
N GLY A 11 -14.18 37.69 11.97
CA GLY A 11 -13.63 36.98 10.84
C GLY A 11 -13.08 35.61 11.24
N LEU A 12 -13.81 34.57 10.87
CA LEU A 12 -13.23 33.24 10.66
C LEU A 12 -12.26 33.35 9.49
N GLY A 13 -10.96 33.35 9.81
CA GLY A 13 -9.87 33.46 8.86
C GLY A 13 -9.98 32.40 7.76
N SER A 14 -10.03 32.85 6.51
CA SER A 14 -9.87 32.02 5.33
C SER A 14 -8.62 31.14 5.44
N PRO A 15 -8.63 29.91 4.87
CA PRO A 15 -7.43 29.10 4.77
C PRO A 15 -6.37 29.91 4.02
N GLY A 16 -5.25 30.15 4.71
CA GLY A 16 -4.22 31.12 4.30
C GLY A 16 -3.77 30.96 2.87
N ASN A 17 -3.58 32.08 2.19
CA ASN A 17 -3.08 32.14 0.82
C ASN A 17 -1.80 31.27 0.68
N PRO A 18 -1.72 30.34 -0.29
CA PRO A 18 -0.54 29.49 -0.50
C PRO A 18 0.79 30.25 -0.63
N GLY A 19 0.74 31.49 -1.15
CA GLY A 19 1.91 32.36 -1.24
C GLY A 19 2.40 32.92 0.10
N ASP A 20 1.52 33.03 1.10
CA ASP A 20 1.87 33.45 2.45
C ASP A 20 2.51 32.29 3.24
N LEU A 21 1.97 31.08 3.09
CA LEU A 21 2.56 29.87 3.67
C LEU A 21 3.99 29.65 3.18
N ALA A 22 4.24 29.76 1.87
CA ALA A 22 5.59 29.58 1.32
C ALA A 22 6.63 30.52 1.93
N LYS A 23 6.26 31.79 2.18
CA LYS A 23 7.14 32.76 2.84
C LYS A 23 7.43 32.39 4.29
N ARG A 24 6.40 31.97 5.04
CA ARG A 24 6.54 31.51 6.43
C ARG A 24 7.45 30.30 6.53
N LEU A 25 7.28 29.32 5.64
CA LEU A 25 8.14 28.12 5.58
C LEU A 25 9.60 28.48 5.27
N LYS A 26 9.84 29.41 4.34
CA LYS A 26 11.19 29.89 4.01
C LYS A 26 11.92 30.54 5.19
N ALA A 27 11.20 31.15 6.14
CA ALA A 27 11.80 31.74 7.33
C ALA A 27 12.45 30.73 8.29
N TYR A 28 12.22 29.43 8.09
CA TYR A 28 12.87 28.36 8.85
C TYR A 28 14.20 27.90 8.27
N GLU A 29 14.55 28.27 7.03
CA GLU A 29 15.84 27.94 6.44
C GLU A 29 16.99 28.53 7.28
N GLY A 30 18.02 27.73 7.52
CA GLY A 30 19.15 28.08 8.37
C GLY A 30 18.90 27.97 9.87
N ARG A 31 17.65 27.73 10.33
CA ARG A 31 17.38 27.51 11.75
C ARG A 31 17.84 26.11 12.18
N PRO A 32 18.33 25.95 13.43
CA PRO A 32 18.64 24.63 13.95
C PRO A 32 17.40 23.75 14.02
N SER A 33 17.52 22.48 13.60
CA SER A 33 16.54 21.42 13.85
C SER A 33 16.92 20.55 15.05
N ALA A 34 18.19 20.50 15.42
CA ALA A 34 18.70 19.96 16.68
C ALA A 34 19.96 20.73 17.08
N VAL A 35 20.13 21.01 18.37
CA VAL A 35 21.31 21.69 18.91
C VAL A 35 21.86 20.84 20.04
N ALA A 36 23.15 20.50 19.97
CA ALA A 36 23.85 19.70 20.97
C ALA A 36 23.11 18.39 21.32
N GLY A 37 22.54 17.73 20.30
CA GLY A 37 21.90 16.43 20.47
C GLY A 37 22.94 15.40 20.91
N VAL A 38 22.57 14.53 21.84
CA VAL A 38 23.41 13.43 22.31
C VAL A 38 22.72 12.11 21.96
N GLY A 39 23.48 11.18 21.40
CA GLY A 39 23.03 9.82 21.17
C GLY A 39 22.60 9.17 22.49
N LYS A 40 21.55 8.35 22.45
CA LYS A 40 21.00 7.74 23.68
C LYS A 40 21.97 6.79 24.35
N ASP A 41 22.71 6.07 23.53
CA ASP A 41 23.71 5.12 23.94
C ASP A 41 25.02 5.46 23.23
N PRO A 42 26.17 5.26 23.88
CA PRO A 42 27.44 5.17 23.16
C PRO A 42 27.33 4.11 22.07
N VAL A 43 28.15 4.25 21.03
CA VAL A 43 28.31 3.20 20.02
C VAL A 43 28.61 1.90 20.76
N ASN A 44 27.88 0.82 20.46
CA ASN A 44 27.97 -0.40 21.24
C ASN A 44 27.84 -1.66 20.38
N ALA A 45 28.56 -2.71 20.78
CA ALA A 45 28.60 -3.99 20.05
C ALA A 45 27.22 -4.69 19.93
N PRO A 46 26.34 -4.67 20.95
CA PRO A 46 25.01 -5.28 20.82
C PRO A 46 24.17 -4.69 19.67
N MET A 47 24.12 -3.36 19.55
CA MET A 47 23.40 -2.69 18.47
C MET A 47 24.04 -2.94 17.10
N ILE A 48 25.38 -2.95 17.02
CA ILE A 48 26.10 -3.28 15.78
C ILE A 48 25.73 -4.70 15.31
N ARG A 49 25.82 -5.69 16.21
CA ARG A 49 25.49 -7.08 15.90
C ARG A 49 24.05 -7.22 15.40
N HIS A 50 23.07 -6.65 16.11
CA HIS A 50 21.67 -6.76 15.71
C HIS A 50 21.39 -6.07 14.37
N TRP A 51 22.05 -4.95 14.08
CA TRP A 51 21.95 -4.30 12.77
C TRP A 51 22.54 -5.18 11.66
N CYS A 52 23.72 -5.75 11.87
CA CYS A 52 24.37 -6.65 10.92
C CYS A 52 23.54 -7.91 10.64
N GLU A 53 22.99 -8.55 11.68
CA GLU A 53 22.09 -9.71 11.54
C GLU A 53 20.84 -9.36 10.71
N ALA A 54 20.20 -8.22 10.99
CA ALA A 54 19.00 -7.78 10.28
C ALA A 54 19.28 -7.42 8.82
N MET A 55 20.45 -6.85 8.54
CA MET A 55 20.87 -6.47 7.18
C MET A 55 21.51 -7.62 6.40
N GLY A 56 21.84 -8.73 7.07
CA GLY A 56 22.60 -9.83 6.48
C GLY A 56 24.06 -9.46 6.14
N ASP A 57 24.61 -8.43 6.79
CA ASP A 57 25.99 -7.98 6.56
C ASP A 57 26.95 -8.72 7.50
N THR A 58 27.85 -9.52 6.90
CA THR A 58 28.78 -10.42 7.61
C THR A 58 30.23 -9.94 7.55
N ASN A 59 30.46 -8.65 7.27
CA ASN A 59 31.80 -8.11 7.19
C ASN A 59 32.55 -8.26 8.54
N PRO A 60 33.72 -8.93 8.56
CA PRO A 60 34.46 -9.21 9.79
C PRO A 60 34.96 -7.95 10.51
N ALA A 61 35.02 -6.79 9.85
CA ALA A 61 35.40 -5.53 10.47
C ALA A 61 34.43 -5.05 11.57
N TYR A 62 33.22 -5.61 11.62
CA TYR A 62 32.18 -5.22 12.58
C TYR A 62 32.14 -6.11 13.83
N GLU A 63 33.04 -7.09 13.92
CA GLU A 63 33.09 -8.07 15.00
C GLU A 63 34.42 -8.01 15.78
N GLY A 64 34.40 -8.53 17.00
CA GLY A 64 35.59 -8.64 17.84
C GLY A 64 35.96 -7.36 18.61
N PRO A 65 37.13 -7.36 19.27
CA PRO A 65 37.56 -6.28 20.16
C PRO A 65 37.86 -4.96 19.43
N ASP A 66 38.27 -5.03 18.15
CA ASP A 66 38.61 -3.87 17.33
C ASP A 66 37.49 -3.45 16.37
N ALA A 67 36.27 -3.93 16.63
CA ALA A 67 35.10 -3.68 15.79
C ALA A 67 34.90 -2.18 15.50
N VAL A 68 34.52 -1.89 14.26
CA VAL A 68 33.97 -0.59 13.88
C VAL A 68 32.47 -0.74 13.66
N ALA A 69 31.71 0.33 13.92
CA ALA A 69 30.30 0.34 13.50
C ALA A 69 30.24 0.44 11.96
N PRO A 70 29.34 -0.33 11.30
CA PRO A 70 29.03 -0.13 9.90
C PRO A 70 28.76 1.36 9.61
N PRO A 71 29.40 1.97 8.59
CA PRO A 71 29.24 3.41 8.33
C PRO A 71 27.76 3.82 8.15
N THR A 72 26.95 2.94 7.55
CA THR A 72 25.50 3.11 7.35
C THR A 72 24.69 3.16 8.64
N MET A 73 25.29 2.85 9.80
CA MET A 73 24.67 3.06 11.12
C MET A 73 24.81 4.50 11.63
N LEU A 74 25.42 5.43 10.88
CA LEU A 74 25.65 6.81 11.33
C LEU A 74 24.40 7.47 11.92
N GLN A 75 23.25 7.34 11.24
CA GLN A 75 21.99 7.89 11.72
C GLN A 75 21.42 7.11 12.92
N VAL A 76 21.65 5.79 13.02
CA VAL A 76 21.09 4.91 14.06
C VAL A 76 21.42 5.44 15.46
N TRP A 77 22.66 5.91 15.65
CA TRP A 77 23.13 6.46 16.94
C TRP A 77 22.48 7.80 17.32
N THR A 78 21.86 8.49 16.36
CA THR A 78 21.18 9.78 16.57
C THR A 78 19.66 9.64 16.66
N MET A 79 19.10 8.44 16.44
CA MET A 79 17.66 8.23 16.40
C MET A 79 17.01 8.41 17.77
N GLY A 80 15.92 9.17 17.82
CA GLY A 80 15.08 9.30 19.00
C GLY A 80 14.36 8.01 19.44
N GLY A 81 14.36 6.93 18.67
CA GLY A 81 13.68 5.67 19.04
C GLY A 81 12.19 5.87 19.41
N LEU A 82 11.63 4.94 20.18
CA LEU A 82 10.21 4.97 20.58
C LEU A 82 9.86 6.07 21.58
N SER A 83 10.83 6.49 22.42
CA SER A 83 10.65 7.57 23.39
C SER A 83 10.85 8.98 22.80
N GLY A 84 11.13 9.08 21.50
CA GLY A 84 11.35 10.36 20.82
C GLY A 84 12.71 11.01 21.13
N HIS A 85 12.93 12.19 20.54
CA HIS A 85 14.17 12.96 20.73
C HIS A 85 14.07 13.86 21.96
N THR A 86 15.00 13.70 22.89
CA THR A 86 15.24 14.64 23.99
C THR A 86 16.25 15.69 23.52
N GLY A 87 15.84 16.59 22.62
CA GLY A 87 16.77 17.61 22.08
C GLY A 87 16.46 18.17 20.68
N ARG A 88 15.25 17.96 20.14
CA ARG A 88 14.83 18.69 18.94
C ARG A 88 14.69 20.18 19.26
N ALA A 89 15.22 21.02 18.36
CA ALA A 89 14.95 22.43 18.42
C ALA A 89 13.49 22.68 17.99
N GLY A 90 12.76 23.53 18.73
CA GLY A 90 11.34 23.80 18.49
C GLY A 90 11.02 24.20 17.05
N ALA A 91 11.96 24.84 16.36
CA ALA A 91 11.80 25.30 14.98
C ALA A 91 11.47 24.16 13.98
N TYR A 92 11.99 22.95 14.16
CA TYR A 92 11.67 21.85 13.24
C TYR A 92 10.28 21.29 13.49
N ASP A 93 9.89 21.10 14.75
CA ASP A 93 8.55 20.61 15.08
C ASP A 93 7.48 21.67 14.74
N GLU A 94 7.77 22.97 14.93
CA GLU A 94 6.94 24.09 14.46
C GLU A 94 6.77 24.09 12.93
N LEU A 95 7.84 23.87 12.17
CA LEU A 95 7.78 23.76 10.71
C LEU A 95 6.88 22.60 10.29
N LEU A 96 7.02 21.43 10.92
CA LEU A 96 6.21 20.25 10.60
C LEU A 96 4.75 20.46 10.97
N ALA A 97 4.47 21.08 12.12
CA ALA A 97 3.11 21.42 12.57
C ALA A 97 2.44 22.41 11.60
N LEU A 98 3.17 23.43 11.14
CA LEU A 98 2.67 24.37 10.14
C LEU A 98 2.32 23.69 8.81
N LEU A 99 3.10 22.69 8.40
CA LEU A 99 2.79 21.88 7.22
C LEU A 99 1.54 21.00 7.45
N ASP A 100 1.38 20.42 8.64
CA ASP A 100 0.20 19.62 9.00
C ASP A 100 -1.07 20.47 9.01
N GLU A 101 -1.03 21.67 9.60
CA GLU A 101 -2.13 22.64 9.58
C GLU A 101 -2.50 23.09 8.16
N ALA A 102 -1.53 23.11 7.24
CA ALA A 102 -1.75 23.37 5.82
C ALA A 102 -2.27 22.14 5.02
N GLY A 103 -2.61 21.05 5.72
CA GLY A 103 -3.14 19.81 5.13
C GLY A 103 -2.08 18.85 4.59
N CYS A 104 -0.79 19.14 4.78
CA CYS A 104 0.31 18.26 4.38
C CYS A 104 0.61 17.20 5.45
N THR A 105 -0.40 16.39 5.78
CA THR A 105 -0.39 15.46 6.92
C THR A 105 0.46 14.20 6.71
N SER A 106 0.82 13.88 5.47
CA SER A 106 1.61 12.71 5.14
C SER A 106 3.08 13.07 4.95
N VAL A 107 3.99 12.17 5.31
CA VAL A 107 5.44 12.34 5.13
C VAL A 107 6.05 11.12 4.46
N VAL A 108 7.02 11.34 3.58
CA VAL A 108 7.85 10.28 3.00
C VAL A 108 9.29 10.79 2.86
N ALA A 109 10.26 9.93 3.15
CA ALA A 109 11.66 10.21 2.84
C ALA A 109 11.90 10.06 1.34
N THR A 110 12.55 11.04 0.71
CA THR A 110 12.79 11.02 -0.75
C THR A 110 14.26 10.87 -1.09
N ASP A 111 15.15 11.45 -0.27
CA ASP A 111 16.59 11.43 -0.53
C ASP A 111 17.35 11.31 0.80
N CYS A 112 18.45 10.56 0.77
CA CYS A 112 19.37 10.39 1.88
C CYS A 112 20.80 10.39 1.31
N GLU A 113 21.61 11.36 1.71
CA GLU A 113 23.03 11.45 1.38
C GLU A 113 23.82 11.40 2.68
N GLN A 114 24.80 10.50 2.76
CA GLN A 114 25.69 10.37 3.91
C GLN A 114 27.15 10.42 3.46
N GLU A 115 27.95 11.21 4.17
CA GLU A 115 29.40 11.23 4.01
C GLU A 115 30.05 10.73 5.30
N TYR A 116 30.96 9.77 5.17
CA TYR A 116 31.63 9.14 6.31
C TYR A 116 33.08 9.61 6.36
N VAL A 117 33.42 10.40 7.39
CA VAL A 117 34.76 10.97 7.55
C VAL A 117 35.65 10.06 8.39
N ARG A 118 35.07 9.41 9.41
CA ARG A 118 35.76 8.38 10.20
C ARG A 118 34.81 7.27 10.61
N ALA A 119 35.38 6.08 10.82
CA ALA A 119 34.67 4.99 11.44
C ALA A 119 34.38 5.29 12.92
N LEU A 120 33.16 4.95 13.36
CA LEU A 120 32.75 4.96 14.76
C LEU A 120 33.16 3.64 15.42
N ARG A 121 33.48 3.67 16.72
CA ARG A 121 33.93 2.49 17.48
C ARG A 121 33.12 2.30 18.74
N PRO A 122 32.92 1.06 19.23
CA PRO A 122 32.31 0.83 20.53
C PRO A 122 32.94 1.69 21.64
N GLY A 123 32.10 2.37 22.41
CA GLY A 123 32.49 3.35 23.43
C GLY A 123 32.48 4.81 22.96
N ASP A 124 32.41 5.09 21.65
CA ASP A 124 32.28 6.45 21.13
C ASP A 124 30.94 7.08 21.57
N GLU A 125 31.00 8.22 22.25
CA GLU A 125 29.82 9.03 22.56
C GLU A 125 29.50 9.97 21.40
N VAL A 126 28.35 9.74 20.77
CA VAL A 126 27.92 10.50 19.60
C VAL A 126 27.16 11.75 20.01
N THR A 127 27.57 12.89 19.45
CA THR A 127 26.80 14.14 19.50
C THR A 127 26.45 14.60 18.09
N PHE A 128 25.42 15.42 17.95
CA PHE A 128 25.00 15.91 16.64
C PHE A 128 24.33 17.28 16.70
N ASP A 129 24.54 18.05 15.64
CA ASP A 129 23.81 19.28 15.37
C ASP A 129 23.14 19.16 14.01
N ALA A 130 21.93 19.69 13.89
CA ALA A 130 21.21 19.65 12.63
C ALA A 130 20.59 21.01 12.30
N VAL A 131 20.51 21.32 11.01
CA VAL A 131 19.95 22.56 10.47
C VAL A 131 18.89 22.23 9.42
N ILE A 132 17.86 23.07 9.35
CA ILE A 132 16.92 23.10 8.23
C ILE A 132 17.66 23.76 7.06
N GLU A 133 18.23 22.95 6.17
CA GLU A 133 19.08 23.42 5.08
C GLU A 133 18.24 24.10 3.98
N SER A 134 17.09 23.52 3.63
CA SER A 134 16.17 24.12 2.66
C SER A 134 14.73 23.64 2.80
N VAL A 135 13.80 24.49 2.38
CA VAL A 135 12.39 24.18 2.13
C VAL A 135 12.05 24.59 0.70
N SER A 136 11.52 23.64 -0.09
CA SER A 136 11.18 23.90 -1.49
C SER A 136 9.95 24.80 -1.63
N GLU A 137 9.69 25.26 -2.85
CA GLU A 137 8.34 25.71 -3.21
C GLU A 137 7.33 24.55 -3.17
N ARG A 138 6.04 24.86 -3.28
CA ARG A 138 4.97 23.87 -3.39
C ARG A 138 5.14 23.05 -4.66
N LYS A 139 5.15 21.72 -4.54
CA LYS A 139 5.27 20.78 -5.66
C LYS A 139 4.14 19.76 -5.66
N THR A 140 3.65 19.39 -6.83
CA THR A 140 2.69 18.29 -7.03
C THR A 140 3.41 17.05 -7.53
N THR A 141 3.25 15.96 -6.82
CA THR A 141 3.83 14.64 -7.12
C THR A 141 2.72 13.60 -7.33
N LYS A 142 3.08 12.35 -7.65
CA LYS A 142 2.12 11.23 -7.70
C LYS A 142 1.49 10.92 -6.35
N LEU A 143 2.22 11.15 -5.25
CA LEU A 143 1.74 10.89 -3.89
C LEU A 143 0.79 11.99 -3.40
N GLY A 144 0.92 13.19 -3.95
CA GLY A 144 0.15 14.35 -3.54
C GLY A 144 0.91 15.67 -3.71
N THR A 145 0.30 16.75 -3.24
CA THR A 145 0.87 18.10 -3.32
C THR A 145 1.44 18.52 -1.97
N GLY A 146 2.67 19.02 -1.95
CA GLY A 146 3.39 19.28 -0.71
C GLY A 146 4.66 20.09 -0.88
N TYR A 147 5.53 20.02 0.12
CA TYR A 147 6.80 20.73 0.22
C TYR A 147 7.92 19.75 0.60
N PHE A 148 9.07 19.91 -0.03
CA PHE A 148 10.26 19.19 0.36
C PHE A 148 10.99 19.96 1.47
N VAL A 149 11.41 19.25 2.51
CA VAL A 149 12.21 19.80 3.60
C VAL A 149 13.51 19.01 3.65
N THR A 150 14.63 19.71 3.49
CA THR A 150 15.98 19.13 3.57
C THR A 150 16.62 19.56 4.87
N THR A 151 17.07 18.58 5.66
CA THR A 151 17.87 18.82 6.87
C THR A 151 19.27 18.29 6.67
N ARG A 152 20.28 19.03 7.16
CA ARG A 152 21.67 18.58 7.20
C ARG A 152 22.08 18.40 8.65
N MET A 153 22.64 17.25 8.97
CA MET A 153 23.12 16.89 10.30
C MET A 153 24.62 16.61 10.26
N ASP A 154 25.34 17.16 11.21
CA ASP A 154 26.75 16.87 11.45
C ASP A 154 26.85 16.02 12.72
N VAL A 155 27.41 14.82 12.58
CA VAL A 155 27.57 13.85 13.66
C VAL A 155 29.02 13.87 14.12
N ARG A 156 29.25 14.00 15.42
CA ARG A 156 30.56 14.19 16.05
C ARG A 156 30.78 13.21 17.19
N VAL A 157 32.04 13.05 17.58
CA VAL A 157 32.47 12.41 18.83
C VAL A 157 33.55 13.29 19.44
N GLY A 158 33.26 13.83 20.64
CA GLY A 158 33.96 15.01 21.12
C GLY A 158 33.90 16.14 20.08
N GLU A 159 35.06 16.72 19.75
CA GLU A 159 35.16 17.81 18.77
C GLU A 159 35.33 17.33 17.32
N ARG A 160 35.45 16.01 17.09
CA ARG A 160 35.81 15.46 15.77
C ARG A 160 34.56 15.06 14.98
N LEU A 161 34.49 15.50 13.72
CA LEU A 161 33.45 15.09 12.78
C LEU A 161 33.57 13.60 12.45
N ALA A 162 32.48 12.86 12.66
CA ALA A 162 32.33 11.46 12.28
C ALA A 162 31.76 11.31 10.88
N GLY A 163 30.73 12.09 10.56
CA GLY A 163 30.10 12.10 9.25
C GLY A 163 29.04 13.18 9.14
N THR A 164 28.54 13.36 7.92
CA THR A 164 27.42 14.25 7.62
C THR A 164 26.26 13.43 7.07
N HIS A 165 25.04 13.89 7.36
CA HIS A 165 23.81 13.26 6.88
C HIS A 165 22.86 14.34 6.39
N ARG A 166 22.62 14.38 5.08
CA ARG A 166 21.61 15.22 4.44
C ARG A 166 20.41 14.38 4.10
N PHE A 167 19.27 14.75 4.68
CA PHE A 167 18.03 13.99 4.57
C PHE A 167 16.93 14.88 4.02
N ARG A 168 16.23 14.41 2.99
CA ARG A 168 15.09 15.12 2.41
C ARG A 168 13.83 14.33 2.61
N ILE A 169 12.82 15.01 3.14
CA ILE A 169 11.45 14.50 3.22
C ILE A 169 10.53 15.31 2.31
N LEU A 170 9.46 14.68 1.86
CA LEU A 170 8.28 15.34 1.31
C LEU A 170 7.17 15.26 2.35
N LYS A 171 6.72 16.41 2.85
CA LYS A 171 5.45 16.56 3.59
C LYS A 171 4.38 16.95 2.59
N TYR A 172 3.30 16.18 2.48
CA TYR A 172 2.32 16.34 1.42
C TYR A 172 0.89 16.03 1.86
N ALA A 173 -0.06 16.69 1.20
CA ALA A 173 -1.47 16.33 1.26
C ALA A 173 -1.66 15.10 0.36
N PRO A 174 -2.03 13.92 0.92
CA PRO A 174 -2.15 12.71 0.12
C PRO A 174 -3.16 12.91 -1.00
N ALA A 175 -2.75 12.57 -2.22
CA ALA A 175 -3.70 12.51 -3.34
C ALA A 175 -4.79 11.52 -2.97
N ALA A 176 -6.04 11.86 -3.27
CA ALA A 176 -7.15 10.93 -3.13
C ALA A 176 -6.75 9.63 -3.85
N ARG A 177 -6.72 8.52 -3.11
CA ARG A 177 -6.46 7.20 -3.67
C ARG A 177 -7.53 7.02 -4.75
N LYS A 178 -7.13 6.93 -6.01
CA LYS A 178 -8.07 6.55 -7.07
C LYS A 178 -8.55 5.15 -6.71
N GLU A 179 -9.78 5.06 -6.20
CA GLU A 179 -10.42 3.78 -5.98
C GLU A 179 -10.42 3.03 -7.32
N LYS A 180 -10.05 1.75 -7.28
CA LYS A 180 -10.23 0.92 -8.47
C LYS A 180 -11.74 0.94 -8.75
N PRO A 181 -12.17 1.28 -9.98
CA PRO A 181 -13.59 1.28 -10.28
C PRO A 181 -14.18 -0.12 -9.98
N PRO A 182 -15.43 -0.16 -9.52
CA PRO A 182 -16.05 -1.38 -9.03
C PRO A 182 -16.10 -2.45 -10.13
N ARG A 183 -16.18 -3.72 -9.72
CA ARG A 183 -16.38 -4.82 -10.67
C ARG A 183 -17.68 -4.61 -11.45
N PRO A 184 -17.71 -4.91 -12.76
CA PRO A 184 -18.95 -4.89 -13.54
C PRO A 184 -19.99 -5.81 -12.91
N ARG A 185 -21.21 -5.30 -12.74
CA ARG A 185 -22.31 -6.07 -12.18
C ARG A 185 -22.92 -6.98 -13.25
N PRO A 186 -23.28 -8.24 -12.89
CA PRO A 186 -24.00 -9.10 -13.80
C PRO A 186 -25.35 -8.50 -14.22
N VAL A 187 -25.73 -8.72 -15.48
CA VAL A 187 -27.08 -8.40 -15.94
C VAL A 187 -28.01 -9.53 -15.52
N VAL A 188 -28.79 -9.28 -14.47
CA VAL A 188 -29.77 -10.23 -13.95
C VAL A 188 -31.11 -10.04 -14.65
N ASN A 189 -31.69 -11.13 -15.16
CA ASN A 189 -33.01 -11.16 -15.77
C ASN A 189 -33.83 -12.34 -15.20
N ARG A 190 -35.06 -12.51 -15.68
CA ARG A 190 -35.96 -13.58 -15.21
C ARG A 190 -35.36 -14.98 -15.34
N ASP A 191 -34.58 -15.23 -16.39
CA ASP A 191 -34.11 -16.58 -16.75
C ASP A 191 -32.84 -16.98 -16.00
N ASN A 192 -32.05 -16.00 -15.51
CA ASN A 192 -30.81 -16.25 -14.78
C ASN A 192 -30.87 -15.82 -13.29
N ALA A 193 -31.98 -15.27 -12.82
CA ALA A 193 -32.13 -14.81 -11.43
C ALA A 193 -31.86 -15.93 -10.41
N GLY A 194 -32.33 -17.16 -10.67
CA GLY A 194 -32.10 -18.29 -9.77
C GLY A 194 -30.62 -18.68 -9.66
N PHE A 195 -29.85 -18.54 -10.74
CA PHE A 195 -28.40 -18.75 -10.71
C PHE A 195 -27.71 -17.73 -9.79
N TRP A 196 -28.03 -16.44 -9.96
CA TRP A 196 -27.41 -15.37 -9.16
C TRP A 196 -27.84 -15.40 -7.69
N GLU A 197 -29.08 -15.80 -7.39
CA GLU A 197 -29.52 -16.01 -6.02
C GLU A 197 -28.78 -17.19 -5.36
N GLY A 198 -28.53 -18.27 -6.10
CA GLY A 198 -27.65 -19.35 -5.64
C GLY A 198 -26.24 -18.84 -5.34
N VAL A 199 -25.63 -18.08 -6.26
CA VAL A 199 -24.30 -17.48 -6.06
C VAL A 199 -24.25 -16.61 -4.80
N ARG A 200 -25.28 -15.78 -4.55
CA ARG A 200 -25.39 -14.94 -3.35
C ARG A 200 -25.46 -15.76 -2.06
N GLN A 201 -26.03 -16.97 -2.13
CA GLN A 201 -26.09 -17.94 -1.04
C GLN A 201 -24.86 -18.88 -0.99
N HIS A 202 -23.83 -18.62 -1.79
CA HIS A 202 -22.63 -19.46 -1.93
C HIS A 202 -22.94 -20.89 -2.41
N ARG A 203 -23.90 -21.02 -3.33
CA ARG A 203 -24.32 -22.29 -3.93
C ARG A 203 -24.32 -22.18 -5.45
N LEU A 204 -23.50 -22.98 -6.13
CA LEU A 204 -23.46 -22.98 -7.59
C LEU A 204 -24.52 -23.92 -8.14
N LEU A 205 -25.66 -23.35 -8.55
CA LEU A 205 -26.79 -24.11 -9.06
C LEU A 205 -26.72 -24.30 -10.59
N ILE A 206 -26.77 -25.55 -11.03
CA ILE A 206 -26.83 -25.95 -12.44
C ILE A 206 -28.29 -26.28 -12.77
N GLN A 207 -28.79 -25.73 -13.86
CA GLN A 207 -30.17 -25.96 -14.30
C GLN A 207 -30.31 -27.36 -14.88
N ARG A 208 -31.34 -28.11 -14.47
CA ARG A 208 -31.62 -29.47 -14.95
C ARG A 208 -33.03 -29.58 -15.51
N CYS A 209 -33.19 -30.19 -16.68
CA CYS A 209 -34.51 -30.42 -17.25
C CYS A 209 -35.24 -31.55 -16.49
N THR A 210 -36.48 -31.32 -16.05
CA THR A 210 -37.29 -32.36 -15.38
C THR A 210 -37.86 -33.39 -16.36
N GLY A 211 -37.92 -33.07 -17.66
CA GLY A 211 -38.39 -33.98 -18.70
C GLY A 211 -37.35 -35.01 -19.17
N CYS A 212 -36.08 -34.61 -19.35
CA CYS A 212 -35.03 -35.50 -19.87
C CYS A 212 -33.76 -35.57 -19.01
N GLY A 213 -33.69 -34.85 -17.88
CA GLY A 213 -32.53 -34.87 -16.98
C GLY A 213 -31.31 -34.08 -17.48
N THR A 214 -31.33 -33.48 -18.68
CA THR A 214 -30.19 -32.75 -19.23
C THR A 214 -29.81 -31.56 -18.34
N LEU A 215 -28.54 -31.51 -17.92
CA LEU A 215 -27.92 -30.37 -17.24
C LEU A 215 -27.51 -29.30 -18.24
N ARG A 216 -27.63 -28.02 -17.86
CA ARG A 216 -27.26 -26.90 -18.72
C ARG A 216 -26.71 -25.69 -17.97
N HIS A 217 -25.72 -25.08 -18.59
CA HIS A 217 -25.19 -23.76 -18.28
C HIS A 217 -24.74 -23.13 -19.60
N PRO A 218 -25.06 -21.85 -19.89
CA PRO A 218 -25.86 -20.91 -19.10
C PRO A 218 -27.32 -21.32 -18.90
N TRP A 219 -28.01 -20.69 -17.94
CA TRP A 219 -29.44 -20.93 -17.72
C TRP A 219 -30.26 -20.42 -18.91
N LEU A 220 -31.25 -21.21 -19.31
CA LEU A 220 -32.13 -20.95 -20.45
C LEU A 220 -33.59 -21.27 -20.09
N PRO A 221 -34.57 -20.59 -20.70
CA PRO A 221 -36.00 -20.77 -20.39
C PRO A 221 -36.58 -22.11 -20.84
N GLY A 222 -35.86 -22.89 -21.66
CA GLY A 222 -36.31 -24.21 -22.12
C GLY A 222 -35.14 -25.14 -22.42
N CYS A 223 -35.44 -26.45 -22.47
CA CYS A 223 -34.45 -27.49 -22.77
C CYS A 223 -34.13 -27.53 -24.27
N ASN A 224 -32.85 -27.41 -24.63
CA ASN A 224 -32.38 -27.55 -26.01
C ASN A 224 -32.34 -29.01 -26.53
N THR A 225 -32.58 -30.00 -25.66
CA THR A 225 -32.63 -31.42 -26.03
C THR A 225 -34.05 -31.87 -26.35
N CYS A 226 -35.01 -31.63 -25.43
CA CYS A 226 -36.38 -32.16 -25.55
C CYS A 226 -37.47 -31.08 -25.70
N GLY A 227 -37.12 -29.79 -25.60
CA GLY A 227 -38.07 -28.67 -25.70
C GLY A 227 -38.92 -28.40 -24.46
N SER A 228 -38.79 -29.19 -23.38
CA SER A 228 -39.54 -28.96 -22.14
C SER A 228 -39.21 -27.59 -21.54
N PRO A 229 -40.24 -26.83 -21.08
CA PRO A 229 -40.04 -25.57 -20.36
C PRO A 229 -39.75 -25.79 -18.87
N ASP A 230 -39.89 -27.02 -18.38
CA ASP A 230 -39.81 -27.34 -16.97
C ASP A 230 -38.39 -27.74 -16.55
N TRP A 231 -38.00 -27.26 -15.37
CA TRP A 231 -36.67 -27.50 -14.83
C TRP A 231 -36.62 -27.38 -13.32
N ASP A 232 -35.64 -28.06 -12.76
CA ASP A 232 -35.18 -27.91 -11.38
C ASP A 232 -33.67 -27.58 -11.39
N THR A 233 -33.02 -27.71 -10.24
CA THR A 233 -31.59 -27.43 -10.11
C THR A 233 -30.86 -28.55 -9.39
N VAL A 234 -29.59 -28.71 -9.74
CA VAL A 234 -28.63 -29.51 -8.97
C VAL A 234 -27.50 -28.59 -8.51
N GLU A 235 -27.02 -28.81 -7.30
CA GLU A 235 -25.86 -28.09 -6.79
C GLU A 235 -24.59 -28.73 -7.32
N ALA A 236 -23.69 -27.91 -7.87
CA ALA A 236 -22.40 -28.39 -8.35
C ALA A 236 -21.52 -28.83 -7.18
N SER A 237 -20.77 -29.91 -7.38
CA SER A 237 -19.70 -30.38 -6.48
C SER A 237 -18.63 -29.31 -6.20
N GLY A 238 -18.47 -28.38 -7.13
CA GLY A 238 -17.43 -27.35 -7.12
C GLY A 238 -16.10 -27.81 -7.72
N GLU A 239 -15.98 -29.07 -8.14
CA GLU A 239 -14.81 -29.58 -8.84
C GLU A 239 -14.88 -29.21 -10.33
N GLY A 240 -13.74 -28.82 -10.89
CA GLY A 240 -13.65 -28.51 -12.31
C GLY A 240 -12.23 -28.57 -12.85
N THR A 241 -12.11 -28.45 -14.17
CA THR A 241 -10.83 -28.44 -14.88
C THR A 241 -10.82 -27.27 -15.85
N VAL A 242 -9.67 -26.60 -15.99
CA VAL A 242 -9.49 -25.56 -17.02
C VAL A 242 -9.59 -26.19 -18.40
N TYR A 243 -10.69 -25.96 -19.11
CA TYR A 243 -10.91 -26.45 -20.47
C TYR A 243 -10.19 -25.56 -21.49
N SER A 244 -10.29 -24.25 -21.33
CA SER A 244 -9.62 -23.25 -22.15
C SER A 244 -9.44 -21.96 -21.34
N TYR A 245 -8.53 -21.07 -21.76
CA TYR A 245 -8.35 -19.78 -21.10
C TYR A 245 -7.79 -18.73 -22.07
N VAL A 246 -8.01 -17.47 -21.71
CA VAL A 246 -7.41 -16.30 -22.36
C VAL A 246 -6.71 -15.45 -21.32
N VAL A 247 -5.60 -14.80 -21.70
CA VAL A 247 -4.89 -13.83 -20.85
C VAL A 247 -5.05 -12.44 -21.47
N LEU A 248 -5.69 -11.54 -20.74
CA LEU A 248 -5.94 -10.18 -21.21
C LEU A 248 -4.77 -9.29 -20.80
N HIS A 249 -3.96 -8.88 -21.79
CA HIS A 249 -2.84 -7.95 -21.61
C HIS A 249 -3.22 -6.50 -21.90
N HIS A 250 -3.97 -6.24 -22.97
CA HIS A 250 -4.32 -4.90 -23.43
C HIS A 250 -5.62 -4.92 -24.27
N PRO A 251 -6.49 -3.88 -24.20
CA PRO A 251 -6.41 -2.72 -23.31
C PRO A 251 -6.68 -3.07 -21.84
N PRO A 252 -6.12 -2.31 -20.88
CA PRO A 252 -6.42 -2.50 -19.48
C PRO A 252 -7.91 -2.22 -19.24
N PHE A 253 -8.60 -3.15 -18.57
CA PHE A 253 -9.97 -2.91 -18.12
C PHE A 253 -9.92 -2.31 -16.71
N PRO A 254 -10.53 -1.13 -16.44
CA PRO A 254 -10.32 -0.40 -15.19
C PRO A 254 -10.59 -1.20 -13.89
N ALA A 255 -11.54 -2.14 -13.92
CA ALA A 255 -11.91 -2.96 -12.76
C ALA A 255 -10.97 -4.15 -12.48
N PHE A 256 -9.98 -4.40 -13.35
CA PHE A 256 -9.02 -5.50 -13.23
C PHE A 256 -7.58 -4.99 -13.31
N SER A 257 -6.65 -5.75 -12.73
CA SER A 257 -5.22 -5.46 -12.83
C SER A 257 -4.59 -6.40 -13.87
N PRO A 258 -4.28 -5.91 -15.08
CA PRO A 258 -3.68 -6.75 -16.12
C PRO A 258 -2.19 -7.04 -15.85
N PRO A 259 -1.67 -8.15 -16.38
CA PRO A 259 -2.41 -9.20 -17.10
C PRO A 259 -3.23 -10.09 -16.16
N TYR A 260 -4.40 -10.56 -16.62
CA TYR A 260 -5.24 -11.50 -15.87
C TYR A 260 -5.81 -12.59 -16.77
N ALA A 261 -6.01 -13.78 -16.21
CA ALA A 261 -6.59 -14.92 -16.90
C ALA A 261 -8.10 -15.03 -16.66
N VAL A 262 -8.83 -15.36 -17.73
CA VAL A 262 -10.24 -15.76 -17.68
C VAL A 262 -10.32 -17.14 -18.33
N ALA A 263 -10.91 -18.09 -17.62
CA ALA A 263 -10.95 -19.48 -18.05
C ALA A 263 -12.38 -19.94 -18.32
N LEU A 264 -12.51 -20.81 -19.31
CA LEU A 264 -13.65 -21.69 -19.48
C LEU A 264 -13.35 -22.96 -18.68
N ILE A 265 -14.12 -23.19 -17.63
CA ILE A 265 -13.99 -24.32 -16.71
C ILE A 265 -15.01 -25.38 -17.11
N GLU A 266 -14.58 -26.63 -17.25
CA GLU A 266 -15.46 -27.79 -17.35
C GLU A 266 -15.65 -28.34 -15.94
N LEU A 267 -16.89 -28.29 -15.44
CA LEU A 267 -17.26 -28.81 -14.12
C LEU A 267 -17.37 -30.34 -14.17
N ALA A 268 -17.26 -31.00 -13.02
CA ALA A 268 -17.41 -32.46 -12.92
C ALA A 268 -18.77 -32.97 -13.45
N GLU A 269 -19.81 -32.14 -13.39
CA GLU A 269 -21.14 -32.45 -13.93
C GLU A 269 -21.23 -32.36 -15.47
N GLY A 270 -20.14 -31.97 -16.15
CA GLY A 270 -20.02 -31.94 -17.61
C GLY A 270 -20.50 -30.65 -18.29
N VAL A 271 -21.00 -29.67 -17.54
CA VAL A 271 -21.29 -28.33 -18.06
C VAL A 271 -20.06 -27.44 -17.99
N ARG A 272 -20.01 -26.40 -18.83
CA ARG A 272 -18.91 -25.44 -18.85
C ARG A 272 -19.35 -24.06 -18.37
N MET A 273 -18.46 -23.37 -17.67
CA MET A 273 -18.71 -22.06 -17.08
C MET A 273 -17.49 -21.16 -17.23
N ILE A 274 -17.72 -19.87 -17.49
CA ILE A 274 -16.65 -18.87 -17.51
C ILE A 274 -16.39 -18.39 -16.08
N GLY A 275 -15.12 -18.37 -15.66
CA GLY A 275 -14.72 -17.88 -14.35
C GLY A 275 -13.26 -17.40 -14.30
N ASN A 276 -12.92 -16.65 -13.27
CA ASN A 276 -11.52 -16.30 -12.99
C ASN A 276 -10.81 -17.48 -12.31
N VAL A 277 -9.56 -17.72 -12.70
CA VAL A 277 -8.68 -18.64 -11.97
C VAL A 277 -7.87 -17.85 -10.95
N VAL A 278 -7.96 -18.24 -9.68
CA VAL A 278 -7.28 -17.60 -8.55
C VAL A 278 -6.30 -18.57 -7.88
N GLY A 279 -5.44 -18.05 -7.01
CA GLY A 279 -4.43 -18.86 -6.30
C GLY A 279 -3.14 -19.13 -7.09
N VAL A 280 -3.10 -18.78 -8.39
CA VAL A 280 -1.88 -18.85 -9.21
C VAL A 280 -1.73 -17.59 -10.08
N PRO A 281 -0.50 -17.21 -10.45
CA PRO A 281 -0.27 -16.17 -11.45
C PRO A 281 -0.91 -16.51 -12.80
N TYR A 282 -1.29 -15.48 -13.58
CA TYR A 282 -1.97 -15.65 -14.87
C TYR A 282 -1.17 -16.50 -15.87
N ASP A 283 0.17 -16.45 -15.79
CA ASP A 283 1.09 -17.16 -16.68
C ASP A 283 1.33 -18.62 -16.24
N LYS A 284 0.70 -19.06 -15.15
CA LYS A 284 0.70 -20.46 -14.66
C LYS A 284 -0.64 -21.17 -14.89
N VAL A 285 -1.67 -20.47 -15.37
CA VAL A 285 -2.92 -21.11 -15.79
C VAL A 285 -2.66 -21.97 -17.03
N ARG A 286 -3.08 -23.23 -17.01
CA ARG A 286 -2.88 -24.21 -18.09
C ARG A 286 -4.17 -25.00 -18.32
N ILE A 287 -4.39 -25.42 -19.57
CA ILE A 287 -5.46 -26.36 -19.92
C ILE A 287 -5.20 -27.69 -19.18
N GLY A 288 -6.26 -28.31 -18.68
CA GLY A 288 -6.19 -29.55 -17.90
C GLY A 288 -5.89 -29.34 -16.41
N ARG A 289 -5.65 -28.10 -15.96
CA ARG A 289 -5.37 -27.83 -14.55
C ARG A 289 -6.63 -28.05 -13.69
N PRO A 290 -6.56 -28.84 -12.60
CA PRO A 290 -7.66 -28.98 -11.66
C PRO A 290 -7.90 -27.67 -10.91
N VAL A 291 -9.18 -27.34 -10.72
CA VAL A 291 -9.62 -26.15 -10.01
C VAL A 291 -10.81 -26.46 -9.12
N ARG A 292 -10.99 -25.66 -8.07
CA ARG A 292 -12.11 -25.79 -7.13
C ARG A 292 -12.86 -24.47 -7.00
N LEU A 293 -14.18 -24.54 -6.98
CA LEU A 293 -15.09 -23.41 -6.80
C LEU A 293 -14.84 -22.71 -5.47
N GLU A 294 -14.81 -21.38 -5.53
CA GLU A 294 -14.78 -20.47 -4.39
C GLU A 294 -15.72 -19.28 -4.68
N PHE A 295 -16.32 -18.70 -3.64
CA PHE A 295 -17.13 -17.50 -3.76
C PHE A 295 -16.33 -16.31 -3.19
N GLN A 296 -16.15 -15.27 -4.01
CA GLN A 296 -15.47 -14.04 -3.59
C GLN A 296 -16.43 -12.86 -3.58
N SER A 297 -16.45 -12.16 -2.45
CA SER A 297 -17.15 -10.89 -2.27
C SER A 297 -16.25 -9.74 -2.71
N TYR A 298 -16.78 -8.89 -3.60
CA TYR A 298 -16.07 -7.71 -4.11
C TYR A 298 -16.54 -6.40 -3.48
N ASP A 299 -17.78 -6.38 -3.01
CA ASP A 299 -18.41 -5.34 -2.21
C ASP A 299 -19.59 -5.96 -1.42
N ASP A 300 -20.36 -5.15 -0.70
CA ASP A 300 -21.50 -5.60 0.13
C ASP A 300 -22.63 -6.27 -0.67
N GLU A 301 -22.68 -6.07 -2.00
CA GLU A 301 -23.77 -6.52 -2.86
C GLU A 301 -23.33 -7.55 -3.91
N LEU A 302 -22.02 -7.65 -4.21
CA LEU A 302 -21.49 -8.47 -5.29
C LEU A 302 -20.64 -9.64 -4.79
N VAL A 303 -21.19 -10.84 -4.94
CA VAL A 303 -20.49 -12.12 -4.82
C VAL A 303 -20.38 -12.75 -6.20
N LEU A 304 -19.20 -13.27 -6.55
CA LEU A 304 -18.97 -13.99 -7.81
C LEU A 304 -18.34 -15.37 -7.54
N PRO A 305 -18.73 -16.41 -8.30
CA PRO A 305 -18.02 -17.67 -8.31
C PRO A 305 -16.69 -17.49 -9.06
N VAL A 306 -15.61 -17.94 -8.44
CA VAL A 306 -14.27 -18.03 -9.00
C VAL A 306 -13.73 -19.44 -8.79
N PHE A 307 -12.61 -19.75 -9.43
CA PHE A 307 -12.04 -21.10 -9.40
C PHE A 307 -10.59 -21.03 -8.90
N ARG A 308 -10.33 -21.57 -7.72
CA ARG A 308 -8.97 -21.67 -7.18
C ARG A 308 -8.25 -22.83 -7.84
N ALA A 309 -7.07 -22.56 -8.37
CA ALA A 309 -6.16 -23.60 -8.83
C ALA A 309 -5.73 -24.50 -7.66
N GLU A 310 -5.87 -25.82 -7.84
CA GLU A 310 -5.28 -26.77 -6.89
C GLU A 310 -3.76 -26.83 -7.08
N GLU A 311 -3.04 -27.17 -6.01
CA GLU A 311 -1.59 -27.40 -6.07
C GLU A 311 -1.32 -28.63 -6.94
N GLU A 312 -0.31 -28.55 -7.80
CA GLU A 312 0.14 -29.73 -8.55
C GLU A 312 0.67 -30.74 -7.55
N ALA A 313 0.07 -31.94 -7.50
CA ALA A 313 0.65 -33.06 -6.77
C ALA A 313 2.07 -33.29 -7.34
N ALA A 314 3.07 -33.10 -6.49
CA ALA A 314 4.49 -33.24 -6.81
C ALA A 314 4.86 -34.68 -7.22
#